data_AF-A0A554J3H4-F1
#
_entry.id   AF-A0A554J3H4-F1
#
_cell.length_a   1.000
_cell.length_b   1.000
_cell.length_c   1.000
_cell.angle_alpha   90.00
_cell.angle_beta   90.00
_cell.angle_gamma   90.00
#
_symmetry.space_group_name_H-M   'P 1'
#
loop_
_entity.id
_entity.type
_entity.pdbx_description
1 polymer ?
#
loop_
_entity_poly.entity_id
_entity_poly.type
_entity_poly.pdbx_seq_one_letter_code
_entity_poly.pdbx_strand_id
1 'polypeptide(L)'
;MFSIALFLRASSLELILLFCTLCIALAGEVINTAIEDVCNRIQPDFEEAIGTIKDMAQGFVLLSSLPCIALFLWIVIPRIA
;
A
#
# COMPACT_ATOMS: atom_id res chain seq x y z
N MET A 1 0.25 -0.99 12.35
CA MET A 1 -0.84 0.02 12.28
C MET A 1 -2.15 -0.53 12.81
N PHE A 2 -2.73 -1.54 12.17
CA PHE A 2 -3.99 -2.15 12.60
C PHE A 2 -3.99 -2.62 14.07
N SER A 3 -2.93 -3.32 14.52
CA SER A 3 -2.81 -3.79 15.91
C SER A 3 -2.77 -2.66 16.95
N ILE A 4 -2.21 -1.50 16.60
CA ILE A 4 -2.16 -0.32 17.48
C ILE A 4 -3.57 0.28 17.61
N ALA A 5 -4.31 0.38 16.50
CA ALA A 5 -5.70 0.84 16.52
C ALA A 5 -6.61 -0.09 17.35
N LEU A 6 -6.38 -1.40 17.30
CA LEU A 6 -7.05 -2.37 18.18
C LEU A 6 -6.75 -2.11 19.66
N PHE A 7 -5.48 -1.90 20.01
CA PHE A 7 -5.06 -1.63 21.39
C PHE A 7 -5.70 -0.35 21.96
N LEU A 8 -5.82 0.69 21.14
CA LEU A 8 -6.43 1.96 21.50
C LEU A 8 -7.97 1.94 21.47
N ARG A 9 -8.60 0.76 21.32
CA ARG A 9 -10.06 0.58 21.25
C ARG A 9 -10.71 1.47 20.18
N ALA A 10 -10.13 1.47 18.97
CA ALA A 10 -10.77 2.08 17.81
C ALA A 10 -12.16 1.47 17.57
N SER A 11 -13.09 2.31 17.11
CA SER A 11 -14.45 1.90 16.74
C SER A 11 -14.43 0.92 15.58
N SER A 12 -15.53 0.15 15.43
CA SER A 12 -15.66 -0.82 14.35
C SER A 12 -15.49 -0.19 12.96
N LEU A 13 -15.99 1.03 12.75
CA LEU A 13 -15.83 1.74 11.47
C LEU A 13 -14.38 2.13 11.20
N GLU A 14 -13.66 2.65 12.20
CA GLU A 14 -12.23 2.99 12.08
C GLU A 14 -11.39 1.75 11.74
N LEU A 15 -11.69 0.61 12.37
CA LEU A 15 -11.02 -0.66 12.09
C LEU A 15 -11.32 -1.17 10.67
N ILE A 16 -12.57 -1.11 10.22
CA ILE A 16 -12.95 -1.51 8.85
C ILE A 16 -12.20 -0.64 7.82
N LEU A 17 -12.17 0.68 8.01
CA LEU A 17 -11.47 1.59 7.10
C LEU A 17 -9.95 1.32 7.05
N LEU A 18 -9.33 1.10 8.21
CA LEU A 18 -7.91 0.71 8.27
C LEU A 18 -7.65 -0.65 7.61
N PHE A 19 -8.55 -1.62 7.78
CA PHE A 19 -8.43 -2.93 7.16
C PHE A 19 -8.55 -2.83 5.64
N CYS A 20 -9.55 -2.10 5.12
CA CYS A 20 -9.74 -1.89 3.69
C CYS A 20 -8.53 -1.21 3.05
N THR A 21 -8.00 -0.15 3.67
CA THR A 21 -6.82 0.55 3.13
C THR A 21 -5.55 -0.30 3.19
N LEU A 22 -5.40 -1.14 4.22
CA LEU A 22 -4.32 -2.14 4.26
C LEU A 22 -4.46 -3.16 3.13
N CYS A 23 -5.65 -3.70 2.87
CA CYS A 23 -5.89 -4.64 1.78
C CYS A 23 -5.59 -4.02 0.40
N ILE A 24 -5.93 -2.75 0.19
CA ILE A 24 -5.64 -2.03 -1.05
C ILE A 24 -4.12 -1.91 -1.26
N ALA A 25 -3.38 -1.51 -0.23
CA ALA A 25 -1.92 -1.39 -0.32
C ALA A 25 -1.25 -2.75 -0.61
N LEU A 26 -1.70 -3.82 0.06
CA LEU A 26 -1.20 -5.18 -0.20
C LEU A 26 -1.57 -5.69 -1.59
N ALA A 27 -2.77 -5.41 -2.08
CA ALA A 27 -3.16 -5.72 -3.45
C ALA A 27 -2.27 -4.98 -4.45
N GLY A 28 -1.91 -3.72 -4.14
CA GLY A 28 -0.95 -2.94 -4.92
C GLY A 28 0.40 -3.62 -5.04
N GLU A 29 0.97 -4.09 -3.93
CA GLU A 29 2.24 -4.82 -3.91
C GLU A 29 2.19 -6.11 -4.75
N VAL A 30 1.12 -6.89 -4.61
CA VAL A 30 0.93 -8.12 -5.41
C VAL A 30 0.88 -7.80 -6.91
N ILE A 31 0.18 -6.73 -7.29
CA ILE A 31 0.12 -6.27 -8.68
C ILE A 31 1.50 -5.80 -9.16
N ASN A 32 2.24 -5.04 -8.33
CA ASN A 32 3.59 -4.58 -8.68
C ASN A 32 4.53 -5.76 -8.94
N THR A 33 4.57 -6.74 -8.03
CA THR A 33 5.38 -7.96 -8.23
C THR A 33 4.98 -8.72 -9.49
N ALA A 34 3.68 -8.83 -9.77
CA ALA A 34 3.20 -9.49 -11.00
C ALA A 34 3.66 -8.74 -12.26
N ILE A 35 3.61 -7.40 -12.26
CA ILE A 35 4.10 -6.57 -13.38
C ILE A 35 5.61 -6.74 -13.54
N GLU A 36 6.38 -6.66 -12.46
CA GLU A 36 7.84 -6.86 -12.49
C GLU A 36 8.20 -8.24 -13.08
N ASP A 37 7.52 -9.31 -12.64
CA ASP A 37 7.69 -10.67 -13.14
C ASP A 37 7.38 -10.80 -14.63
N VAL A 38 6.29 -10.18 -15.09
CA VAL A 38 5.91 -10.17 -16.50
C VAL A 38 6.95 -9.43 -17.33
N CYS A 39 7.38 -8.25 -16.89
CA CYS A 39 8.42 -7.46 -17.55
C CYS A 39 9.74 -8.24 -17.67
N ASN A 40 10.18 -8.90 -16.59
CA ASN A 40 11.42 -9.69 -16.57
C ASN A 40 11.35 -10.91 -17.50
N ARG A 41 10.17 -11.49 -17.70
CA ARG A 41 9.97 -12.62 -18.63
C ARG A 41 9.89 -12.19 -20.08
N ILE A 42 9.31 -11.02 -20.36
CA ILE A 42 9.16 -10.50 -21.73
C ILE A 42 10.47 -9.89 -22.24
N GLN A 43 11.17 -9.15 -21.37
CA GLN A 43 12.42 -8.48 -21.69
C GLN A 43 13.43 -8.72 -20.56
N PRO A 44 14.24 -9.79 -20.67
CA PRO A 44 15.21 -10.16 -19.63
C PRO A 44 16.45 -9.26 -19.61
N ASP A 45 16.78 -8.62 -20.73
CA ASP A 45 17.85 -7.63 -20.81
C ASP A 45 17.35 -6.25 -20.35
N PHE A 46 18.26 -5.37 -19.94
CA PHE A 46 17.88 -4.04 -19.52
C PHE A 46 17.37 -3.20 -20.70
N GLU A 47 16.14 -2.68 -20.56
CA GLU A 47 15.53 -1.72 -21.48
C GLU A 47 14.92 -0.56 -20.69
N GLU A 48 15.24 0.68 -21.09
CA GLU A 48 14.82 1.90 -20.39
C GLU A 48 13.29 2.04 -20.28
N ALA A 49 12.56 1.64 -21.34
CA ALA A 49 11.11 1.65 -21.35
C ALA A 49 10.50 0.70 -20.30
N ILE A 50 11.10 -0.49 -20.12
CA ILE A 50 10.68 -1.45 -19.08
C ILE A 50 11.00 -0.91 -17.68
N GLY A 51 12.14 -0.23 -17.53
CA GLY A 51 12.47 0.49 -16.30
C GLY A 51 11.39 1.49 -15.92
N THR A 52 10.96 2.32 -16.88
CA THR A 52 9.88 3.30 -16.67
C THR A 52 8.56 2.64 -16.23
N ILE A 53 8.19 1.50 -16.83
CA ILE A 53 6.97 0.77 -16.44
C ILE A 53 7.05 0.27 -15.00
N LYS A 54 8.21 -0.28 -14.60
CA LYS A 54 8.43 -0.75 -13.23
C LYS A 54 8.39 0.40 -12.22
N ASP A 55 9.01 1.53 -12.54
CA ASP A 55 8.98 2.73 -11.69
C ASP A 55 7.54 3.25 -11.51
N MET A 56 6.73 3.22 -12.57
CA MET A 56 5.32 3.59 -12.49
C MET A 56 4.51 2.62 -11.60
N ALA A 57 4.80 1.32 -11.67
CA ALA A 57 4.15 0.32 -10.82
C ALA A 57 4.51 0.50 -9.34
N GLN A 58 5.79 0.78 -9.03
CA GLN A 58 6.22 1.13 -7.68
C GLN A 58 5.59 2.45 -7.20
N GLY A 59 5.47 3.44 -8.09
CA GLY A 59 4.75 4.69 -7.82
C GLY A 59 3.27 4.46 -7.48
N PHE A 60 2.60 3.53 -8.16
CA PHE A 60 1.22 3.13 -7.85
C PHE A 60 1.11 2.54 -6.44
N VAL A 61 2.03 1.65 -6.05
CA VAL A 61 2.07 1.09 -4.69
C VAL A 61 2.20 2.19 -3.65
N LEU A 62 3.15 3.10 -3.85
CA LEU A 62 3.35 4.23 -2.94
C LEU A 62 2.07 5.04 -2.76
N LEU A 63 1.42 5.44 -3.86
CA LEU A 63 0.17 6.19 -3.83
C LEU A 63 -0.97 5.42 -3.15
N SER A 64 -1.05 4.11 -3.37
CA SER A 64 -2.06 3.24 -2.74
C SER A 64 -1.88 3.11 -1.22
N SER A 65 -0.67 3.31 -0.70
CA SER A 65 -0.35 3.25 0.72
C SER A 65 -0.62 4.55 1.49
N LEU A 66 -0.66 5.70 0.81
CA LEU A 66 -0.86 7.02 1.44
C LEU A 66 -2.18 7.11 2.25
N PRO A 67 -3.33 6.61 1.77
CA PRO A 67 -4.57 6.62 2.55
C PRO A 67 -4.47 5.81 3.86
N CYS A 68 -3.71 4.72 3.85
CA CYS A 68 -3.49 3.90 5.05
C CYS A 68 -2.74 4.70 6.13
N ILE A 69 -1.70 5.45 5.72
CA ILE A 69 -0.94 6.34 6.62
C ILE A 69 -1.83 7.48 7.14
N ALA A 70 -2.55 8.16 6.24
CA ALA A 70 -3.41 9.28 6.61
C ALA A 70 -4.49 8.87 7.63
N LEU A 71 -5.19 7.76 7.37
CA LEU A 71 -6.22 7.23 8.29
C LEU A 71 -5.61 6.81 9.64
N PHE A 72 -4.46 6.16 9.63
CA PHE A 72 -3.79 5.76 10.87
C PHE A 72 -3.43 6.97 11.73
N LEU A 73 -2.84 8.02 11.13
CA LEU A 73 -2.52 9.24 11.86
C LEU A 73 -3.79 9.91 12.42
N TRP A 74 -4.85 9.99 11.62
CA TRP A 74 -6.12 10.56 12.08
C TRP A 74 -6.73 9.77 13.25
N ILE A 75 -6.69 8.44 13.22
CA ILE A 75 -7.29 7.61 14.29
C ILE A 75 -6.41 7.63 15.55
N VAL A 76 -5.09 7.61 15.39
CA VAL A 76 -4.15 7.38 16.49
C VAL A 76 -3.74 8.66 17.20
N ILE A 77 -3.42 9.74 16.48
CA ILE A 77 -2.93 11.00 17.09
C ILE A 77 -3.87 11.51 18.20
N PRO A 78 -5.20 11.60 17.99
CA PRO A 78 -6.12 12.09 19.02
C PRO A 78 -6.27 11.18 20.24
N ARG A 79 -5.78 9.93 20.16
CA ARG A 79 -5.88 8.94 21.25
C ARG A 79 -4.59 8.82 22.07
N ILE A 80 -3.48 9.34 21.54
CA ILE A 80 -2.17 9.32 22.21
C ILE A 80 -1.72 10.70 22.71
N ALA A 81 -2.33 11.78 22.18
CA ALA A 81 -2.14 13.16 22.63
C ALA A 81 -3.20 13.54 23.66
#